data_AF-A0A0C4EA57-F1
#
_entry.id   AF-A0A0C4EA57-F1
#
_cell.length_a   1.000
_cell.length_b   1.000
_cell.length_c   1.000
_cell.angle_alpha   90.00
_cell.angle_beta   90.00
_cell.angle_gamma   90.00
#
_symmetry.space_group_name_H-M   'P 1'
#
loop_
_entity.id
_entity.type
_entity.pdbx_description
1 polymer ?
#
loop_
_entity_poly.entity_id
_entity_poly.type
_entity_poly.pdbx_seq_one_letter_code
_entity_poly.pdbx_strand_id
1 'polypeptide(L)'
;MNCLLSPNSTIITGAAAWQFAASFAEDIECTSTYLRPDPGGALIPWLYAIFLLLFHLPACIIRALRWESGQYLALSLALLSVVLCIQSYTSTHLAPANILVWMPLTLMLDVGAMLQMVVLIIEKYDGRPGGGIRTLGGAIKNFFTPRGEIPDDGIALAGPPGPVVQGGAVAHPGLQDPAAQVLTHAIVCLAASALFLTLVILQAYGLYAAAHGLGEANISHLTAKWCSPSFRDFAIAIRTGNCDTFYIADSSSNGIGCIELPAQQQLHWLTSTVAVLAVSLVIQAIDMVLIRFARGRTCRGADMQRPWFTMVAGVLTLVILITFGIFNAARLPAGSSDPLVLSNRPRYDDPDNLGGAEVWLSTVSLDPAAPRLARAHIQTASGSWASPPSDPREIPQA
;
A
#
# COMPACT_ATOMS: atom_id res chain seq x y z
N MET A 1 25.76 28.27 1.60
CA MET A 1 25.94 28.91 0.28
C MET A 1 24.91 30.01 0.20
N ASN A 2 25.31 31.24 -0.13
CA ASN A 2 24.38 32.37 -0.09
C ASN A 2 23.73 32.52 -1.47
N CYS A 3 22.45 32.15 -1.57
CA CYS A 3 21.62 32.44 -2.73
C CYS A 3 21.26 33.92 -2.78
N LEU A 4 22.25 34.77 -3.06
CA LEU A 4 22.03 36.21 -3.21
C LEU A 4 21.07 36.45 -4.38
N LEU A 5 19.86 36.94 -4.06
CA LEU A 5 18.96 37.48 -5.08
C LEU A 5 19.58 38.78 -5.59
N SER A 6 19.72 38.88 -6.91
CA SER A 6 20.03 40.18 -7.50
C SER A 6 18.87 41.12 -7.15
N PRO A 7 19.11 42.34 -6.65
CA PRO A 7 18.04 43.25 -6.26
C PRO A 7 17.03 43.49 -7.39
N ASN A 8 17.48 43.39 -8.65
CA ASN A 8 16.65 43.59 -9.83
C ASN A 8 16.03 42.30 -10.40
N SER A 9 16.22 41.13 -9.78
CA SER A 9 15.56 39.90 -10.26
C SER A 9 14.07 39.93 -9.91
N THR A 10 13.22 39.71 -10.91
CA THR A 10 11.78 39.50 -10.70
C THR A 10 11.54 38.12 -10.09
N ILE A 11 10.84 38.07 -8.95
CA ILE A 11 10.48 36.82 -8.25
C ILE A 11 9.17 36.27 -8.84
N ILE A 12 8.21 37.17 -9.03
CA ILE A 12 6.92 36.93 -9.70
C ILE A 12 6.64 38.06 -10.67
N THR A 13 5.72 37.85 -11.61
CA THR A 13 5.28 38.89 -12.55
C THR A 13 4.80 40.10 -11.76
N GLY A 14 5.53 41.22 -11.85
CA GLY A 14 5.22 42.46 -11.15
C GLY A 14 5.85 42.64 -9.77
N ALA A 15 6.62 41.66 -9.25
CA ALA A 15 7.37 41.84 -8.01
C ALA A 15 8.87 41.51 -8.14
N ALA A 16 9.71 42.44 -7.69
CA ALA A 16 11.17 42.39 -7.78
C ALA A 16 11.83 42.19 -6.41
N ALA A 17 12.96 41.49 -6.37
CA ALA A 17 13.65 41.11 -5.13
C ALA A 17 13.92 42.29 -4.18
N TRP A 18 14.22 43.48 -4.70
CA TRP A 18 14.44 44.68 -3.87
C TRP A 18 13.22 45.08 -3.04
N GLN A 19 12.00 44.77 -3.48
CA GLN A 19 10.77 45.05 -2.72
C GLN A 19 10.69 44.25 -1.42
N PHE A 20 11.54 43.22 -1.28
CA PHE A 20 11.60 42.31 -0.15
C PHE A 20 12.89 42.51 0.69
N ALA A 21 13.70 43.53 0.39
CA ALA A 21 15.00 43.78 1.03
C ALA A 21 14.91 43.89 2.56
N ALA A 22 13.87 44.54 3.08
CA ALA A 22 13.63 44.66 4.52
C ALA A 22 13.34 43.30 5.17
N SER A 23 12.55 42.46 4.50
CA SER A 23 12.21 41.14 5.00
C SER A 23 13.35 40.14 4.88
N PHE A 24 14.27 40.31 3.92
CA PHE A 24 15.55 39.58 3.92
C PHE A 24 16.48 39.97 5.09
N ALA A 25 16.26 41.13 5.73
CA ALA A 25 17.06 41.57 6.87
C ALA A 25 16.53 41.02 8.21
N GLU A 26 15.29 40.52 8.24
CA GLU A 26 14.70 39.90 9.43
C GLU A 26 14.82 38.37 9.37
N ASP A 27 15.67 37.82 10.23
CA ASP A 27 15.82 36.37 10.41
C ASP A 27 14.65 35.83 11.24
N ILE A 28 13.51 35.61 10.60
CA ILE A 28 12.37 34.94 11.24
C ILE A 28 12.55 33.43 11.11
N GLU A 29 12.86 32.80 12.24
CA GLU A 29 12.87 31.34 12.35
C GLU A 29 11.43 30.82 12.34
N CYS A 30 11.03 30.13 11.27
CA CYS A 30 9.75 29.46 11.23
C CYS A 30 9.78 28.21 12.10
N THR A 31 8.69 27.97 12.84
CA THR A 31 8.48 26.68 13.51
C THR A 31 8.59 25.56 12.50
N SER A 32 9.29 24.49 12.85
CA SER A 32 9.43 23.30 12.01
C SER A 32 8.06 22.83 11.53
N THR A 33 7.81 22.89 10.22
CA THR A 33 6.59 22.35 9.61
C THR A 33 6.94 21.11 8.81
N TYR A 34 6.06 20.10 8.82
CA TYR A 34 6.34 18.86 8.10
C TYR A 34 5.99 19.02 6.62
N LEU A 35 6.95 18.73 5.75
CA LEU A 35 6.72 18.55 4.33
C LEU A 35 6.24 17.12 4.11
N ARG A 36 5.04 16.97 3.54
CA ARG A 36 4.51 15.65 3.21
C ARG A 36 4.52 15.49 1.69
N PRO A 37 5.01 14.36 1.16
CA PRO A 37 4.73 14.08 -0.24
C PRO A 37 3.21 13.98 -0.44
N ASP A 38 2.71 14.52 -1.55
CA ASP A 38 1.38 14.17 -2.07
C ASP A 38 1.32 12.63 -2.25
N PRO A 39 0.15 11.96 -2.40
CA PRO A 39 0.03 10.51 -2.26
C PRO A 39 1.15 9.74 -2.96
N GLY A 40 1.60 10.22 -4.13
CA GLY A 40 2.65 9.60 -4.91
C GLY A 40 4.05 9.47 -4.30
N GLY A 41 4.44 10.37 -3.40
CA GLY A 41 5.74 10.26 -2.73
C GLY A 41 5.67 9.54 -1.37
N ALA A 42 4.47 9.17 -0.91
CA ALA A 42 4.34 8.39 0.31
C ALA A 42 4.64 6.91 0.00
N LEU A 43 5.78 6.42 0.48
CA LEU A 43 5.97 4.97 0.64
C LEU A 43 4.80 4.40 1.44
N ILE A 44 4.38 3.18 1.08
CA ILE A 44 3.57 2.34 1.97
C ILE A 44 4.08 2.56 3.40
N PRO A 45 3.24 3.04 4.33
CA PRO A 45 3.71 3.38 5.66
C PRO A 45 4.53 2.22 6.21
N TRP A 46 5.79 2.46 6.61
CA TRP A 46 6.69 1.38 7.05
C TRP A 46 6.06 0.54 8.19
N LEU A 47 5.17 1.14 8.98
CA LEU A 47 4.31 0.47 9.96
C LEU A 47 3.45 -0.64 9.35
N TYR A 48 2.87 -0.40 8.17
CA TYR A 48 2.13 -1.40 7.43
C TYR A 48 3.05 -2.53 6.93
N ALA A 49 4.26 -2.22 6.46
CA ALA A 49 5.24 -3.25 6.09
C ALA A 49 5.68 -4.10 7.31
N ILE A 50 5.83 -3.48 8.49
CA ILE A 50 6.06 -4.21 9.75
C ILE A 50 4.87 -5.10 10.08
N PHE A 51 3.64 -4.58 9.99
CA PHE A 51 2.43 -5.37 10.20
C PHE A 51 2.42 -6.58 9.27
N LEU A 52 2.67 -6.38 7.97
CA LEU A 52 2.79 -7.48 7.02
C LEU A 52 3.88 -8.48 7.42
N LEU A 53 5.07 -8.03 7.81
CA LEU A 53 6.14 -8.92 8.26
C LEU A 53 5.73 -9.73 9.50
N LEU A 54 5.05 -9.11 10.47
CA LEU A 54 4.57 -9.77 11.70
C LEU A 54 3.55 -10.87 11.44
N PHE A 55 2.74 -10.76 10.38
CA PHE A 55 1.81 -11.83 10.00
C PHE A 55 2.45 -12.86 9.07
N HIS A 56 3.26 -12.40 8.11
CA HIS A 56 3.85 -13.27 7.10
C HIS A 56 5.00 -14.11 7.64
N LEU A 57 5.85 -13.60 8.54
CA LEU A 57 6.98 -14.35 9.06
C LEU A 57 6.52 -15.57 9.89
N PRO A 58 5.60 -15.44 10.86
CA PRO A 58 5.02 -16.61 11.53
C PRO A 58 4.27 -17.53 10.57
N ALA A 59 3.53 -16.98 9.59
CA ALA A 59 2.86 -17.80 8.58
C ALA A 59 3.86 -18.63 7.75
N CYS A 60 5.04 -18.07 7.41
CA CYS A 60 6.12 -18.81 6.74
C CYS A 60 6.68 -19.93 7.63
N ILE A 61 6.93 -19.64 8.92
CA ILE A 61 7.44 -20.63 9.89
C ILE A 61 6.41 -21.74 10.14
N ILE A 62 5.13 -21.39 10.34
CA ILE A 62 4.05 -22.37 10.53
C ILE A 62 3.89 -23.21 9.27
N ARG A 63 3.98 -22.64 8.06
CA ARG A 63 3.95 -23.45 6.83
C ARG A 63 5.16 -24.37 6.71
N ALA A 64 6.32 -23.97 7.22
CA ALA A 64 7.49 -24.85 7.31
C ALA A 64 7.22 -26.07 8.21
N LEU A 65 6.59 -25.86 9.38
CA LEU A 65 6.49 -26.86 10.45
C LEU A 65 5.14 -27.63 10.50
N ARG A 66 4.02 -26.94 10.25
CA ARG A 66 2.63 -27.39 10.41
C ARG A 66 1.74 -26.78 9.33
N TRP A 67 1.85 -27.32 8.11
CA TRP A 67 1.21 -26.75 6.93
C TRP A 67 -0.32 -26.70 7.00
N GLU A 68 -0.99 -27.61 7.71
CA GLU A 68 -2.47 -27.68 7.76
C GLU A 68 -3.12 -26.48 8.47
N SER A 69 -2.57 -26.01 9.59
CA SER A 69 -3.16 -24.90 10.36
C SER A 69 -2.91 -23.52 9.75
N GLY A 70 -1.88 -23.38 8.92
CA GLY A 70 -1.49 -22.10 8.31
C GLY A 70 -2.25 -21.74 7.02
N GLN A 71 -3.05 -22.65 6.46
CA GLN A 71 -3.64 -22.48 5.13
C GLN A 71 -4.65 -21.34 5.07
N TYR A 72 -5.60 -21.32 6.00
CA TYR A 72 -6.66 -20.31 6.01
C TYR A 72 -6.11 -18.91 6.24
N LEU A 73 -5.08 -18.78 7.09
CA LEU A 73 -4.40 -17.50 7.29
C LEU A 73 -3.72 -17.02 6.00
N ALA A 74 -3.02 -17.92 5.29
CA ALA A 74 -2.35 -17.58 4.04
C ALA A 74 -3.35 -17.20 2.93
N LEU A 75 -4.49 -17.89 2.83
CA LEU A 75 -5.56 -17.53 1.89
C LEU A 75 -6.14 -16.14 2.19
N SER A 76 -6.43 -15.85 3.47
CA SER A 76 -6.96 -14.55 3.89
C SER A 76 -5.96 -13.41 3.64
N LEU A 77 -4.67 -13.63 3.91
CA LEU A 77 -3.61 -12.66 3.62
C LEU A 77 -3.46 -12.44 2.11
N ALA A 78 -3.45 -13.50 1.30
CA ALA A 78 -3.39 -13.38 -0.15
C ALA A 78 -4.60 -12.62 -0.73
N LEU A 79 -5.81 -12.89 -0.23
CA LEU A 79 -7.01 -12.15 -0.63
C LEU A 79 -6.92 -10.66 -0.24
N LEU A 80 -6.46 -10.36 0.98
CA LEU A 80 -6.25 -8.99 1.43
C LEU A 80 -5.22 -8.27 0.54
N SER A 81 -4.11 -8.92 0.20
CA SER A 81 -3.09 -8.39 -0.70
C SER A 81 -3.63 -8.11 -2.10
N VAL A 82 -4.46 -9.00 -2.65
CA VAL A 82 -5.15 -8.78 -3.94
C VAL A 82 -6.03 -7.53 -3.87
N VAL A 83 -6.88 -7.41 -2.85
CA VAL A 83 -7.80 -6.27 -2.69
C VAL A 83 -7.03 -4.96 -2.57
N LEU A 84 -6.00 -4.91 -1.72
CA LEU A 84 -5.21 -3.71 -1.51
C LEU A 84 -4.39 -3.33 -2.74
N CYS A 85 -3.87 -4.31 -3.47
CA CYS A 85 -3.16 -4.06 -4.72
C CYS A 85 -4.08 -3.48 -5.79
N ILE A 86 -5.29 -4.04 -5.95
CA ILE A 86 -6.29 -3.51 -6.89
C ILE A 86 -6.69 -2.08 -6.48
N GLN A 87 -7.00 -1.85 -5.20
CA GLN A 87 -7.34 -0.52 -4.70
C GLN A 87 -6.19 0.48 -4.92
N SER A 88 -4.94 0.06 -4.76
CA SER A 88 -3.79 0.91 -5.00
C SER A 88 -3.61 1.23 -6.48
N TYR A 89 -3.77 0.24 -7.36
CA TYR A 89 -3.72 0.43 -8.81
C TYR A 89 -4.80 1.39 -9.31
N THR A 90 -6.03 1.24 -8.80
CA THR A 90 -7.16 2.09 -9.21
C THR A 90 -7.03 3.51 -8.67
N SER A 91 -6.68 3.69 -7.39
CA SER A 91 -6.59 5.02 -6.77
C SER A 91 -5.44 5.87 -7.31
N THR A 92 -4.36 5.24 -7.75
CA THR A 92 -3.17 5.95 -8.26
C THR A 92 -3.17 6.06 -9.79
N HIS A 93 -4.13 5.41 -10.45
CA HIS A 93 -4.17 5.20 -11.90
C HIS A 93 -2.84 4.66 -12.47
N LEU A 94 -2.07 3.96 -11.63
CA LEU A 94 -0.72 3.48 -11.96
C LEU A 94 0.23 4.58 -12.46
N ALA A 95 0.01 5.83 -12.06
CA ALA A 95 0.89 6.91 -12.45
C ALA A 95 2.32 6.65 -11.94
N PRO A 96 3.37 6.86 -12.76
CA PRO A 96 4.75 6.57 -12.37
C PRO A 96 5.23 7.42 -11.19
N ALA A 97 4.71 8.66 -11.07
CA ALA A 97 4.97 9.53 -9.93
C ALA A 97 4.44 8.94 -8.60
N ASN A 98 3.52 7.97 -8.67
CA ASN A 98 2.88 7.34 -7.52
C ASN A 98 3.37 5.92 -7.22
N ILE A 99 4.49 5.48 -7.84
CA ILE A 99 4.99 4.11 -7.75
C ILE A 99 5.11 3.59 -6.31
N LEU A 100 5.48 4.45 -5.37
CA LEU A 100 5.69 4.11 -3.97
C LEU A 100 4.43 3.63 -3.24
N VAL A 101 3.26 3.95 -3.77
CA VAL A 101 1.95 3.58 -3.21
C VAL A 101 1.48 2.23 -3.74
N TRP A 102 1.73 1.96 -5.03
CA TRP A 102 1.16 0.82 -5.74
C TRP A 102 2.13 -0.31 -6.04
N MET A 103 3.42 -0.13 -5.76
CA MET A 103 4.46 -1.13 -5.97
C MET A 103 4.07 -2.55 -5.47
N PRO A 104 3.91 -3.54 -6.38
CA PRO A 104 3.37 -4.87 -6.05
C PRO A 104 4.44 -5.85 -5.52
N LEU A 105 5.49 -5.34 -4.88
CA LEU A 105 6.61 -6.15 -4.41
C LEU A 105 6.22 -7.14 -3.32
N THR A 106 5.23 -6.80 -2.50
CA THR A 106 4.75 -7.66 -1.41
C THR A 106 4.01 -8.90 -1.92
N LEU A 107 3.46 -8.88 -3.15
CA LEU A 107 2.68 -9.99 -3.70
C LEU A 107 3.49 -11.28 -3.87
N MET A 108 4.82 -11.16 -4.00
CA MET A 108 5.72 -12.30 -4.23
C MET A 108 5.62 -13.37 -3.13
N LEU A 109 5.43 -12.95 -1.89
CA LEU A 109 5.33 -13.86 -0.75
C LEU A 109 4.03 -14.68 -0.83
N ASP A 110 2.91 -14.02 -1.16
CA ASP A 110 1.61 -14.67 -1.32
C ASP A 110 1.58 -15.60 -2.53
N VAL A 111 2.25 -15.24 -3.63
CA VAL A 111 2.39 -16.14 -4.79
C VAL A 111 3.07 -17.45 -4.40
N GLY A 112 4.20 -17.38 -3.68
CA GLY A 112 4.89 -18.57 -3.17
C GLY A 112 4.00 -19.40 -2.23
N ALA A 113 3.21 -18.74 -1.39
CA ALA A 113 2.28 -19.42 -0.48
C ALA A 113 1.15 -20.16 -1.22
N MET A 114 0.54 -19.53 -2.21
CA MET A 114 -0.54 -20.13 -2.98
C MET A 114 -0.02 -21.28 -3.85
N LEU A 115 1.16 -21.13 -4.47
CA LEU A 115 1.81 -22.20 -5.22
C LEU A 115 2.09 -23.42 -4.34
N GLN A 116 2.67 -23.21 -3.16
CA GLN A 116 2.93 -24.29 -2.20
C GLN A 116 1.64 -25.01 -1.80
N MET A 117 0.56 -24.26 -1.54
CA MET A 117 -0.71 -24.83 -1.11
C MET A 117 -1.33 -25.73 -2.18
N VAL A 118 -1.36 -25.26 -3.44
CA VAL A 118 -1.86 -26.04 -4.58
C VAL A 118 -1.08 -27.35 -4.73
N VAL A 119 0.25 -27.28 -4.68
CA VAL A 119 1.13 -28.44 -4.83
C VAL A 119 0.91 -29.46 -3.71
N LEU A 120 0.94 -29.03 -2.45
CA LEU A 120 0.78 -29.92 -1.31
C LEU A 120 -0.59 -30.61 -1.28
N ILE A 121 -1.66 -29.90 -1.67
CA ILE A 121 -3.00 -30.50 -1.74
C ILE A 121 -3.07 -31.55 -2.86
N ILE A 122 -2.51 -31.26 -4.05
CA ILE A 122 -2.47 -32.23 -5.14
C ILE A 122 -1.69 -33.48 -4.72
N GLU A 123 -0.52 -33.30 -4.10
CA GLU A 123 0.34 -34.40 -3.66
C GLU A 123 -0.30 -35.27 -2.57
N LYS A 124 -1.03 -34.66 -1.61
CA LYS A 124 -1.79 -35.39 -0.58
C LYS A 124 -2.74 -36.43 -1.16
N TYR A 125 -3.20 -36.24 -2.40
CA TYR A 125 -4.13 -37.15 -3.08
C TYR A 125 -3.51 -37.94 -4.24
N ASP A 126 -2.19 -37.85 -4.44
CA ASP A 126 -1.55 -38.43 -5.62
C ASP A 126 -1.49 -39.96 -5.59
N GLY A 127 -1.53 -40.56 -4.41
CA GLY A 127 -1.59 -42.02 -4.23
C GLY A 127 -2.94 -42.66 -4.55
N ARG A 128 -3.98 -41.88 -4.89
CA ARG A 128 -5.31 -42.41 -5.22
C ARG A 128 -5.41 -42.81 -6.70
N PRO A 129 -6.28 -43.78 -7.05
CA PRO A 129 -6.51 -44.17 -8.44
C PRO A 129 -6.90 -42.96 -9.29
N GLY A 130 -6.09 -42.62 -10.29
CA GLY A 130 -6.30 -41.45 -11.16
C GLY A 130 -5.49 -40.19 -10.79
N GLY A 131 -4.74 -40.21 -9.68
CA GLY A 131 -3.88 -39.10 -9.24
C GLY A 131 -4.64 -37.96 -8.55
N GLY A 132 -3.87 -37.03 -7.98
CA GLY A 132 -4.42 -35.97 -7.12
C GLY A 132 -5.40 -35.05 -7.84
N ILE A 133 -5.04 -34.58 -9.03
CA ILE A 133 -5.86 -33.64 -9.82
C ILE A 133 -7.22 -34.26 -10.19
N ARG A 134 -7.25 -35.52 -10.64
CA ARG A 134 -8.51 -36.18 -11.00
C ARG A 134 -9.40 -36.42 -9.78
N THR A 135 -8.81 -36.78 -8.65
CA THR A 135 -9.54 -36.97 -7.40
C THR A 135 -10.22 -35.67 -6.96
N LEU A 136 -9.47 -34.56 -6.93
CA LEU A 136 -9.99 -33.24 -6.53
C LEU A 136 -11.04 -32.73 -7.51
N GLY A 137 -10.79 -32.86 -8.83
CA GLY A 137 -11.74 -32.48 -9.87
C GLY A 137 -13.03 -33.31 -9.82
N GLY A 138 -12.93 -34.61 -9.52
CA GLY A 138 -14.08 -35.48 -9.30
C GLY A 138 -14.93 -35.05 -8.11
N ALA A 139 -14.30 -34.68 -6.99
CA ALA A 139 -15.00 -34.18 -5.81
C ALA A 139 -15.77 -32.88 -6.11
N ILE A 140 -15.16 -31.94 -6.82
CA ILE A 140 -15.82 -30.69 -7.24
C ILE A 140 -16.98 -30.98 -8.19
N LYS A 141 -16.78 -31.84 -9.19
CA LYS A 141 -17.84 -32.21 -10.13
C LYS A 141 -19.04 -32.84 -9.42
N ASN A 142 -18.79 -33.75 -8.47
CA ASN A 142 -19.84 -34.39 -7.69
C ASN A 142 -20.61 -33.41 -6.80
N PHE A 143 -19.96 -32.34 -6.33
CA PHE A 143 -20.62 -31.27 -5.57
C PHE A 143 -21.59 -30.44 -6.43
N PHE A 144 -21.22 -30.14 -7.68
CA PHE A 144 -22.07 -29.37 -8.60
C PHE A 144 -23.09 -30.21 -9.37
N THR A 145 -22.92 -31.53 -9.42
CA THR A 145 -23.91 -32.40 -10.05
C THR A 145 -25.12 -32.45 -9.11
N PRO A 146 -26.32 -32.02 -9.56
CA PRO A 146 -27.52 -32.11 -8.75
C PRO A 146 -27.62 -33.54 -8.24
N ARG A 147 -27.73 -33.70 -6.93
CA ARG A 147 -28.04 -34.99 -6.32
C ARG A 147 -29.46 -35.28 -6.80
N GLY A 148 -29.58 -35.94 -7.96
CA GLY A 148 -30.87 -36.35 -8.48
C GLY A 148 -31.56 -37.02 -7.32
N GLU A 149 -32.75 -36.50 -6.96
CA GLU A 149 -33.58 -37.09 -5.93
C GLU A 149 -33.56 -38.58 -6.18
N ILE A 150 -32.90 -39.33 -5.28
CA ILE A 150 -33.09 -40.76 -5.24
C ILE A 150 -34.59 -40.85 -4.99
N PRO A 151 -35.38 -41.41 -5.92
CA PRO A 151 -36.80 -41.58 -5.69
C PRO A 151 -36.93 -42.25 -4.34
N ASP A 152 -37.58 -41.57 -3.40
CA ASP A 152 -37.94 -42.11 -2.10
C ASP A 152 -39.04 -43.14 -2.42
N ASP A 153 -38.63 -44.27 -2.99
CA ASP A 153 -39.47 -45.43 -3.21
C ASP A 153 -39.78 -45.96 -1.82
N GLY A 154 -40.82 -45.39 -1.23
CA GLY A 154 -41.33 -45.62 0.10
C GLY A 154 -41.79 -47.07 0.28
N ILE A 155 -40.84 -47.99 0.37
CA ILE A 155 -41.08 -49.33 0.90
C ILE A 155 -40.93 -49.22 2.42
N ALA A 156 -41.99 -48.70 3.05
CA ALA A 156 -42.23 -48.85 4.48
C ALA A 156 -42.47 -50.34 4.77
N LEU A 157 -41.40 -51.12 4.91
CA LEU A 157 -41.46 -52.45 5.51
C LEU A 157 -41.68 -52.27 7.02
N ALA A 158 -42.95 -52.39 7.42
CA ALA A 158 -43.38 -52.49 8.80
C ALA A 158 -42.70 -53.69 9.49
N GLY A 159 -41.52 -53.45 10.06
CA GLY A 159 -40.87 -54.37 10.98
C GLY A 159 -41.48 -54.25 12.38
N PRO A 160 -41.60 -55.35 13.13
CA PRO A 160 -42.17 -55.34 14.48
C PRO A 160 -41.31 -54.52 15.46
N PRO A 161 -41.93 -53.92 16.49
CA PRO A 161 -41.26 -53.06 17.44
C PRO A 161 -40.25 -53.86 18.29
N GLY A 162 -38.97 -53.71 17.96
CA GLY A 162 -37.86 -54.18 18.79
C GLY A 162 -37.61 -53.23 19.96
N PRO A 163 -37.10 -53.74 21.10
CA PRO A 163 -36.89 -52.95 22.31
C PRO A 163 -35.86 -51.85 22.07
N VAL A 164 -36.28 -50.61 22.35
CA VAL A 164 -35.47 -49.40 22.29
C VAL A 164 -34.39 -49.46 23.37
N VAL A 165 -33.21 -49.95 23.01
CA VAL A 165 -32.01 -49.79 23.84
C VAL A 165 -31.47 -48.39 23.59
N GLN A 166 -31.86 -47.45 24.46
CA GLN A 166 -31.31 -46.10 24.58
C GLN A 166 -29.85 -46.18 25.07
N GLY A 167 -28.93 -46.59 24.20
CA GLY A 167 -27.50 -46.42 24.41
C GLY A 167 -27.13 -44.99 24.06
N GLY A 168 -26.85 -44.17 25.09
CA GLY A 168 -26.34 -42.80 24.91
C GLY A 168 -25.09 -42.81 24.04
N ALA A 169 -25.26 -42.44 22.76
CA ALA A 169 -24.17 -42.29 21.83
C ALA A 169 -23.33 -41.09 22.27
N VAL A 170 -22.25 -41.37 22.99
CA VAL A 170 -21.14 -40.44 23.18
C VAL A 170 -20.64 -40.08 21.79
N ALA A 171 -20.96 -38.87 21.34
CA ALA A 171 -20.55 -38.35 20.04
C ALA A 171 -19.02 -38.30 20.00
N HIS A 172 -18.38 -39.31 19.40
CA HIS A 172 -16.95 -39.28 19.14
C HIS A 172 -16.68 -38.17 18.10
N PRO A 173 -15.97 -37.09 18.45
CA PRO A 173 -15.55 -36.09 17.50
C PRO A 173 -14.40 -36.72 16.69
N GLY A 174 -14.68 -37.41 15.59
CA GLY A 174 -13.59 -38.07 14.87
C GLY A 174 -13.88 -38.76 13.54
N LEU A 175 -15.11 -39.24 13.28
CA LEU A 175 -15.43 -39.77 11.95
C LEU A 175 -15.85 -38.62 11.02
N GLN A 176 -14.89 -37.79 10.63
CA GLN A 176 -15.09 -36.92 9.46
C GLN A 176 -15.22 -37.81 8.22
N ASP A 177 -16.32 -37.64 7.49
CA ASP A 177 -16.55 -38.32 6.22
C ASP A 177 -15.37 -38.03 5.27
N PRO A 178 -14.63 -39.06 4.82
CA PRO A 178 -13.49 -38.87 3.93
C PRO A 178 -13.86 -38.14 2.64
N ALA A 179 -15.12 -38.22 2.19
CA ALA A 179 -15.61 -37.49 1.03
C ALA A 179 -15.69 -35.98 1.30
N ALA A 180 -16.20 -35.59 2.48
CA ALA A 180 -16.28 -34.20 2.90
C ALA A 180 -14.89 -33.56 3.02
N GLN A 181 -13.91 -34.32 3.55
CA GLN A 181 -12.53 -33.82 3.66
C GLN A 181 -11.87 -33.59 2.29
N VAL A 182 -12.09 -34.50 1.32
CA VAL A 182 -11.58 -34.34 -0.04
C VAL A 182 -12.21 -33.12 -0.71
N LEU A 183 -13.51 -32.91 -0.54
CA LEU A 183 -14.21 -31.76 -1.09
C LEU A 183 -13.66 -30.44 -0.52
N THR A 184 -13.47 -30.35 0.80
CA THR A 184 -12.90 -29.15 1.44
C THR A 184 -11.52 -28.83 0.87
N HIS A 185 -10.62 -29.81 0.75
CA HIS A 185 -9.30 -29.57 0.16
C HIS A 185 -9.39 -29.21 -1.33
N ALA A 186 -10.35 -29.76 -2.08
CA ALA A 186 -10.55 -29.40 -3.48
C ALA A 186 -10.98 -27.94 -3.64
N ILE A 187 -11.88 -27.46 -2.79
CA ILE A 187 -12.30 -26.04 -2.75
C ILE A 187 -11.12 -25.14 -2.39
N VAL A 188 -10.36 -25.50 -1.34
CA VAL A 188 -9.16 -24.76 -0.92
C VAL A 188 -8.12 -24.71 -2.05
N CYS A 189 -7.89 -25.83 -2.74
CA CYS A 189 -6.97 -25.91 -3.87
C CYS A 189 -7.43 -25.03 -5.05
N LEU A 190 -8.74 -25.01 -5.34
CA LEU A 190 -9.31 -24.17 -6.38
C LEU A 190 -9.17 -22.68 -6.04
N ALA A 191 -9.49 -22.29 -4.81
CA ALA A 191 -9.34 -20.93 -4.32
C ALA A 191 -7.87 -20.47 -4.36
N ALA A 192 -6.94 -21.30 -3.87
CA ALA A 192 -5.52 -21.03 -3.94
C ALA A 192 -5.01 -20.89 -5.39
N SER A 193 -5.50 -21.73 -6.31
CA SER A 193 -5.14 -21.65 -7.73
C SER A 193 -5.64 -20.35 -8.37
N ALA A 194 -6.88 -19.94 -8.06
CA ALA A 194 -7.44 -18.69 -8.56
C ALA A 194 -6.69 -17.46 -8.02
N LEU A 195 -6.38 -17.44 -6.73
CA LEU A 195 -5.58 -16.39 -6.10
C LEU A 195 -4.15 -16.35 -6.65
N PHE A 196 -3.50 -17.52 -6.82
CA PHE A 196 -2.18 -17.61 -7.46
C PHE A 196 -2.17 -16.94 -8.83
N LEU A 197 -3.11 -17.30 -9.70
CA LEU A 197 -3.20 -16.72 -11.05
C LEU A 197 -3.47 -15.22 -10.99
N THR A 198 -4.35 -14.78 -10.10
CA THR A 198 -4.69 -13.36 -9.93
C THR A 198 -3.47 -12.55 -9.47
N LEU A 199 -2.71 -13.05 -8.50
CA LEU A 199 -1.50 -12.41 -8.00
C LEU A 199 -0.42 -12.31 -9.09
N VAL A 200 -0.22 -13.37 -9.89
CA VAL A 200 0.73 -13.35 -11.03
C VAL A 200 0.30 -12.33 -12.08
N ILE A 201 -1.00 -12.26 -12.40
CA ILE A 201 -1.54 -11.25 -13.34
C ILE A 201 -1.31 -9.83 -12.80
N LEU A 202 -1.58 -9.58 -11.51
CA LEU A 202 -1.35 -8.27 -10.88
C LEU A 202 0.13 -7.87 -10.89
N GLN A 203 1.04 -8.81 -10.66
CA GLN A 203 2.49 -8.56 -10.76
C GLN A 203 2.93 -8.27 -12.18
N ALA A 204 2.45 -9.03 -13.16
CA ALA A 204 2.76 -8.79 -14.58
C ALA A 204 2.22 -7.43 -15.04
N TYR A 205 1.00 -7.08 -14.61
CA TYR A 205 0.39 -5.78 -14.92
C TYR A 205 1.16 -4.63 -14.27
N GLY A 206 1.57 -4.77 -13.00
CA GLY A 206 2.40 -3.77 -12.33
C GLY A 206 3.79 -3.63 -12.94
N LEU A 207 4.40 -4.73 -13.39
CA LEU A 207 5.67 -4.71 -14.13
C LEU A 207 5.52 -3.96 -15.45
N TYR A 208 4.46 -4.26 -16.21
CA TYR A 208 4.15 -3.57 -17.46
C TYR A 208 3.98 -2.06 -17.24
N ALA A 209 3.15 -1.67 -16.26
CA ALA A 209 2.91 -0.27 -15.93
C ALA A 209 4.20 0.43 -15.47
N ALA A 210 5.02 -0.24 -14.64
CA ALA A 210 6.29 0.32 -14.18
C ALA A 210 7.30 0.50 -15.32
N ALA A 211 7.40 -0.47 -16.23
CA ALA A 211 8.29 -0.39 -17.39
C ALA A 211 7.83 0.68 -18.39
N HIS A 212 6.52 0.80 -18.61
CA HIS A 212 5.94 1.83 -19.46
C HIS A 212 6.18 3.24 -18.87
N GLY A 213 5.85 3.41 -17.59
CA GLY A 213 6.08 4.67 -16.88
C GLY A 213 7.55 5.05 -16.79
N LEU A 214 8.48 4.08 -16.77
CA LEU A 214 9.92 4.36 -16.84
C LEU A 214 10.33 4.91 -18.20
N GLY A 215 9.72 4.39 -19.28
CA GLY A 215 9.89 4.92 -20.62
C GLY A 215 9.42 6.37 -20.74
N GLU A 216 8.22 6.67 -20.21
CA GLU A 216 7.68 8.04 -20.19
C GLU A 216 8.51 8.98 -19.32
N ALA A 217 8.91 8.56 -18.12
CA ALA A 217 9.65 9.38 -17.17
C ALA A 217 11.02 9.84 -17.71
N ASN A 218 11.66 9.02 -18.54
CA ASN A 218 12.91 9.39 -19.22
C ASN A 218 12.71 10.48 -20.28
N ILE A 219 11.49 10.65 -20.80
CA ILE A 219 11.18 11.61 -21.86
C ILE A 219 10.65 12.92 -21.27
N SER A 220 9.76 12.87 -20.28
CA SER A 220 8.98 14.02 -19.81
C SER A 220 9.51 14.69 -18.54
N HIS A 221 10.63 14.22 -17.98
CA HIS A 221 11.13 14.64 -16.65
C HIS A 221 10.07 14.49 -15.56
N LEU A 222 10.02 13.32 -14.92
CA LEU A 222 9.05 13.03 -13.87
C LEU A 222 9.10 14.07 -12.74
N THR A 223 7.96 14.69 -12.44
CA THR A 223 7.79 15.58 -11.27
C THR A 223 6.86 14.94 -10.25
N ALA A 224 7.06 15.29 -8.98
CA ALA A 224 6.24 14.84 -7.87
C ALA A 224 5.78 16.03 -7.04
N LYS A 225 4.52 16.00 -6.61
CA LYS A 225 3.94 17.03 -5.76
C LYS A 225 4.32 16.79 -4.29
N TRP A 226 4.72 17.87 -3.63
CA TRP A 226 5.01 17.89 -2.20
C TRP A 226 4.17 18.97 -1.56
N CYS A 227 3.37 18.59 -0.58
CA CYS A 227 2.32 19.41 -0.03
C CYS A 227 2.57 19.68 1.45
N SER A 228 2.29 20.91 1.87
CA SER A 228 2.41 21.33 3.27
C SER A 228 1.32 22.33 3.61
N PRO A 229 0.72 22.25 4.82
CA PRO A 229 -0.15 23.30 5.32
C PRO A 229 0.55 24.67 5.38
N SER A 230 1.88 24.71 5.52
CA SER A 230 2.64 25.98 5.53
C SER A 230 2.65 26.71 4.20
N PHE A 231 2.29 26.04 3.10
CA PHE A 231 2.26 26.65 1.76
C PHE A 231 0.94 27.38 1.48
N ARG A 232 -0.08 27.18 2.31
CA ARG A 232 -1.44 27.65 2.06
C ARG A 232 -1.60 29.17 2.14
N ASP A 233 -1.21 29.76 3.26
CA ASP A 233 -1.75 31.06 3.64
C ASP A 233 -0.86 32.24 3.26
N PHE A 234 0.41 32.00 2.95
CA PHE A 234 1.36 33.10 2.78
C PHE A 234 2.39 32.89 1.67
N ALA A 235 2.71 31.66 1.29
CA ALA A 235 3.81 31.41 0.38
C ALA A 235 3.37 31.43 -1.10
N ILE A 236 4.07 32.19 -1.94
CA ILE A 236 3.85 32.22 -3.40
C ILE A 236 4.85 31.32 -4.11
N ALA A 237 6.07 31.24 -3.57
CA ALA A 237 7.14 30.40 -4.06
C ALA A 237 8.10 30.02 -2.92
N ILE A 238 8.84 28.94 -3.12
CA ILE A 238 9.85 28.43 -2.19
C ILE A 238 11.18 28.42 -2.90
N ARG A 239 12.24 28.84 -2.20
CA ARG A 239 13.60 28.77 -2.72
C ARG A 239 14.41 27.74 -1.94
N THR A 240 15.04 26.82 -2.66
CA THR A 240 15.97 25.86 -2.04
C THR A 240 17.34 26.50 -1.83
N GLY A 241 18.22 25.87 -1.05
CA GLY A 241 19.61 26.35 -0.88
C GLY A 241 20.49 26.18 -2.13
N ASN A 242 19.98 25.52 -3.17
CA ASN A 242 20.57 25.51 -4.51
C ASN A 242 20.08 26.69 -5.38
N CYS A 243 19.29 27.60 -4.80
CA CYS A 243 18.78 28.81 -5.41
C CYS A 243 17.69 28.58 -6.48
N ASP A 244 17.20 27.35 -6.63
CA ASP A 244 16.06 27.00 -7.46
C ASP A 244 14.77 27.51 -6.82
N THR A 245 13.86 28.06 -7.62
CA THR A 245 12.58 28.60 -7.17
C THR A 245 11.44 27.72 -7.67
N PHE A 246 10.58 27.28 -6.74
CA PHE A 246 9.43 26.45 -7.01
C PHE A 246 8.16 27.20 -6.66
N TYR A 247 7.27 27.34 -7.63
CA TYR A 247 5.97 27.98 -7.43
C TYR A 247 5.02 27.04 -6.70
N ILE A 248 4.19 27.62 -5.82
CA ILE A 248 3.17 26.86 -5.12
C ILE A 248 1.95 26.74 -6.03
N ALA A 249 1.59 25.51 -6.33
CA ALA A 249 0.36 25.14 -7.02
C ALA A 249 -0.74 24.83 -5.99
N ASP A 250 -1.97 25.20 -6.35
CA ASP A 250 -3.15 24.87 -5.55
C ASP A 250 -3.35 23.35 -5.49
N SER A 251 -3.60 22.84 -4.29
CA SER A 251 -4.01 21.45 -4.08
C SER A 251 -5.52 21.31 -4.25
N SER A 252 -5.99 20.11 -4.57
CA SER A 252 -7.42 19.75 -4.55
C SER A 252 -8.01 19.77 -3.13
N SER A 253 -7.16 19.74 -2.09
CA SER A 253 -7.57 19.88 -0.70
C SER A 253 -7.52 21.35 -0.28
N ASN A 254 -8.70 21.90 0.05
CA ASN A 254 -8.80 23.25 0.61
C ASN A 254 -7.88 23.37 1.84
N GLY A 255 -6.86 24.22 1.71
CA GLY A 255 -5.98 24.55 2.82
C GLY A 255 -4.59 23.91 2.80
N ILE A 256 -4.14 23.36 1.67
CA ILE A 256 -2.79 22.83 1.51
C ILE A 256 -2.21 23.35 0.20
N GLY A 257 -1.05 24.01 0.24
CA GLY A 257 -0.31 24.34 -0.98
C GLY A 257 0.66 23.22 -1.33
N CYS A 258 0.99 23.06 -2.61
CA CYS A 258 1.93 22.04 -3.08
C CYS A 258 3.01 22.65 -3.98
N ILE A 259 4.22 22.10 -3.96
CA ILE A 259 5.27 22.40 -4.93
C ILE A 259 5.55 21.17 -5.78
N GLU A 260 5.96 21.38 -7.03
CA GLU A 260 6.40 20.31 -7.92
C GLU A 260 7.92 20.21 -7.90
N LEU A 261 8.44 19.08 -7.44
CA LEU A 261 9.88 18.81 -7.41
C LEU A 261 10.24 17.70 -8.40
N PRO A 262 11.47 17.69 -8.94
CA PRO A 262 11.96 16.58 -9.74
C PRO A 262 11.91 15.26 -8.97
N ALA A 263 11.23 14.26 -9.53
CA ALA A 263 10.92 12.99 -8.89
C ALA A 263 12.04 11.95 -9.07
N GLN A 264 13.29 12.35 -8.82
CA GLN A 264 14.47 11.47 -9.00
C GLN A 264 14.38 10.21 -8.14
N GLN A 265 13.89 10.36 -6.91
CA GLN A 265 13.70 9.22 -6.01
C GLN A 265 12.66 8.24 -6.57
N GLN A 266 11.53 8.74 -7.08
CA GLN A 266 10.50 7.92 -7.72
C GLN A 266 11.03 7.20 -8.95
N LEU A 267 11.89 7.85 -9.76
CA LEU A 267 12.54 7.21 -10.90
C LEU A 267 13.43 6.02 -10.48
N HIS A 268 14.21 6.18 -9.41
CA HIS A 268 15.01 5.09 -8.85
C HIS A 268 14.14 3.95 -8.31
N TRP A 269 13.03 4.28 -7.63
CA TRP A 269 12.07 3.29 -7.16
C TRP A 269 11.37 2.56 -8.31
N LEU A 270 11.02 3.27 -9.38
CA LEU A 270 10.41 2.70 -10.57
C LEU A 270 11.36 1.72 -11.25
N THR A 271 12.61 2.13 -11.46
CA THR A 271 13.68 1.26 -12.01
C THR A 271 13.89 0.02 -11.14
N SER A 272 13.97 0.22 -9.82
CA SER A 272 14.13 -0.88 -8.85
C SER A 272 12.92 -1.81 -8.87
N THR A 273 11.71 -1.28 -9.00
CA THR A 273 10.47 -2.08 -9.06
C THR A 273 10.44 -2.93 -10.32
N VAL A 274 10.80 -2.37 -11.48
CA VAL A 274 10.92 -3.12 -12.74
C VAL A 274 11.92 -4.28 -12.57
N ALA A 275 13.11 -4.00 -12.06
CA ALA A 275 14.16 -5.01 -11.87
C ALA A 275 13.72 -6.12 -10.89
N VAL A 276 13.21 -5.75 -9.71
CA VAL A 276 12.83 -6.71 -8.67
C VAL A 276 11.60 -7.52 -9.10
N LEU A 277 10.60 -6.93 -9.75
CA LEU A 277 9.44 -7.68 -10.25
C LEU A 277 9.82 -8.65 -11.37
N ALA A 278 10.69 -8.23 -12.30
CA ALA A 278 11.18 -9.12 -13.35
C ALA A 278 11.92 -10.33 -12.75
N VAL A 279 12.84 -10.09 -11.81
CA VAL A 279 13.57 -11.15 -11.10
C VAL A 279 12.60 -12.02 -10.29
N SER A 280 11.62 -11.43 -9.62
CA SER A 280 10.60 -12.15 -8.84
C SER A 280 9.79 -13.11 -9.71
N LEU A 281 9.31 -12.69 -10.88
CA LEU A 281 8.59 -13.55 -11.81
C LEU A 281 9.46 -14.71 -12.32
N VAL A 282 10.74 -14.46 -12.60
CA VAL A 282 11.70 -15.51 -12.98
C VAL A 282 11.90 -16.50 -11.83
N ILE A 283 12.07 -16.02 -10.59
CA ILE A 283 12.20 -16.85 -9.40
C ILE A 283 10.95 -17.71 -9.19
N GLN A 284 9.75 -17.16 -9.39
CA GLN A 284 8.48 -17.90 -9.31
C GLN A 284 8.39 -19.00 -10.38
N ALA A 285 8.82 -18.70 -11.61
CA ALA A 285 8.89 -19.70 -12.68
C ALA A 285 9.89 -20.82 -12.33
N ILE A 286 11.05 -20.48 -11.78
CA ILE A 286 12.04 -21.45 -11.31
C ILE A 286 11.45 -22.32 -10.20
N ASP A 287 10.79 -21.74 -9.19
CA ASP A 287 10.13 -22.49 -8.11
C ASP A 287 9.07 -23.45 -8.68
N MET A 288 8.24 -23.01 -9.63
CA MET A 288 7.24 -23.86 -10.28
C MET A 288 7.88 -25.03 -11.03
N VAL A 289 8.98 -24.78 -11.76
CA VAL A 289 9.73 -25.79 -12.50
C VAL A 289 10.42 -26.78 -11.56
N LEU A 290 11.07 -26.29 -10.50
CA LEU A 290 11.74 -27.13 -9.50
C LEU A 290 10.75 -28.05 -8.79
N ILE A 291 9.59 -27.53 -8.36
CA ILE A 291 8.55 -28.34 -7.74
C ILE A 291 8.07 -29.43 -8.69
N ARG A 292 7.87 -29.10 -9.97
CA ARG A 292 7.44 -30.09 -10.98
C ARG A 292 8.46 -31.21 -11.19
N PHE A 293 9.76 -30.90 -11.13
CA PHE A 293 10.84 -31.87 -11.25
C PHE A 293 11.18 -32.62 -9.96
N ALA A 294 10.87 -32.05 -8.79
CA ALA A 294 11.12 -32.66 -7.49
C ALA A 294 10.12 -33.76 -7.12
N ARG A 295 9.08 -33.98 -7.92
CA ARG A 295 8.04 -34.98 -7.65
C ARG A 295 8.65 -36.37 -7.45
N GLY A 296 8.53 -36.89 -6.22
CA GLY A 296 9.04 -38.21 -5.82
C GLY A 296 10.54 -38.27 -5.50
N ARG A 297 11.24 -37.15 -5.38
CA ARG A 297 12.67 -37.11 -5.00
C ARG A 297 12.85 -36.46 -3.63
N THR A 298 13.39 -37.22 -2.68
CA THR A 298 13.88 -36.69 -1.40
C THR A 298 15.34 -36.26 -1.57
N CYS A 299 15.69 -35.04 -1.16
CA CYS A 299 17.09 -34.58 -1.20
C CYS A 299 17.57 -34.42 0.25
N ARG A 300 18.57 -35.22 0.65
CA ARG A 300 19.10 -35.23 2.04
C ARG A 300 18.04 -35.47 3.11
N GLY A 301 17.02 -36.29 2.81
CA GLY A 301 15.93 -36.60 3.74
C GLY A 301 14.92 -35.47 3.95
N ALA A 302 15.09 -34.33 3.26
CA ALA A 302 14.09 -33.28 3.20
C ALA A 302 13.37 -33.34 1.85
N ASP A 303 12.04 -33.26 1.87
CA ASP A 303 11.25 -33.07 0.65
C ASP A 303 11.53 -31.69 0.08
N MET A 304 12.15 -31.63 -1.10
CA MET A 304 12.45 -30.39 -1.83
C MET A 304 11.22 -29.73 -2.47
N GLN A 305 10.01 -30.11 -2.04
CA GLN A 305 8.73 -29.70 -2.63
C GLN A 305 8.24 -28.32 -2.17
N ARG A 306 9.11 -27.45 -1.68
CA ARG A 306 8.72 -26.14 -1.13
C ARG A 306 9.31 -25.02 -1.99
N PRO A 307 8.53 -23.96 -2.30
CA PRO A 307 9.01 -22.82 -3.07
C PRO A 307 9.86 -21.90 -2.18
N TRP A 308 11.06 -22.38 -1.83
CA TRP A 308 11.94 -21.70 -0.88
C TRP A 308 12.40 -20.35 -1.40
N PHE A 309 12.64 -20.22 -2.70
CA PHE A 309 13.19 -18.99 -3.26
C PHE A 309 12.19 -17.84 -3.15
N THR A 310 10.93 -18.05 -3.55
CA THR A 310 9.87 -17.03 -3.43
C THR A 310 9.57 -16.68 -1.97
N MET A 311 9.54 -17.66 -1.06
CA MET A 311 9.29 -17.39 0.37
C MET A 311 10.41 -16.56 1.00
N VAL A 312 11.67 -16.97 0.83
CA VAL A 312 12.83 -16.28 1.41
C VAL A 312 12.96 -14.87 0.82
N ALA A 313 12.87 -14.74 -0.50
CA ALA A 313 13.05 -13.45 -1.14
C ALA A 313 11.83 -12.52 -0.93
N GLY A 314 10.63 -13.05 -0.70
CA GLY A 314 9.47 -12.26 -0.24
C GLY A 314 9.68 -11.66 1.15
N VAL A 315 10.18 -12.45 2.12
CA VAL A 315 10.52 -11.97 3.46
C VAL A 315 11.66 -10.93 3.40
N LEU A 316 12.71 -11.20 2.61
CA LEU A 316 13.81 -10.26 2.41
C LEU A 316 13.31 -8.93 1.83
N THR A 317 12.40 -8.97 0.86
CA THR A 317 11.78 -7.78 0.26
C THR A 317 11.03 -6.96 1.31
N LEU A 318 10.26 -7.60 2.22
CA LEU A 318 9.60 -6.89 3.32
C LEU A 318 10.60 -6.20 4.26
N VAL A 319 11.69 -6.89 4.64
CA VAL A 319 12.73 -6.29 5.48
C VAL A 319 13.36 -5.07 4.80
N ILE A 320 13.69 -5.18 3.52
CA ILE A 320 14.23 -4.08 2.71
C ILE A 320 13.25 -2.90 2.70
N LEU A 321 11.96 -3.14 2.43
CA LEU A 321 10.94 -2.09 2.43
C LEU A 321 10.80 -1.39 3.78
N ILE A 322 10.87 -2.12 4.89
CA ILE A 322 10.85 -1.54 6.24
C ILE A 322 12.08 -0.67 6.46
N THR A 323 13.28 -1.18 6.18
CA THR A 323 14.53 -0.44 6.38
C THR A 323 14.55 0.84 5.55
N PHE A 324 14.23 0.77 4.25
CA PHE A 324 14.14 1.95 3.41
C PHE A 324 13.01 2.89 3.83
N GLY A 325 11.87 2.37 4.26
CA GLY A 325 10.76 3.18 4.77
C GLY A 325 11.14 3.99 6.01
N ILE A 326 11.90 3.40 6.94
CA ILE A 326 12.42 4.10 8.12
C ILE A 326 13.43 5.19 7.71
N PHE A 327 14.39 4.85 6.85
CA PHE A 327 15.40 5.82 6.41
C PHE A 327 14.81 6.98 5.61
N ASN A 328 13.84 6.71 4.73
CA ASN A 328 13.17 7.75 3.96
C ASN A 328 12.24 8.60 4.82
N ALA A 329 11.61 8.03 5.86
CA ALA A 329 10.82 8.81 6.80
C ALA A 329 11.66 9.77 7.65
N ALA A 330 12.96 9.52 7.79
CA ALA A 330 13.90 10.34 8.54
C ALA A 330 14.69 11.34 7.68
N ARG A 331 14.46 11.37 6.36
CA ARG A 331 15.22 12.22 5.43
C ARG A 331 14.28 13.06 4.60
N LEU A 332 14.66 14.32 4.41
CA LEU A 332 14.04 15.19 3.44
C LEU A 332 14.40 14.76 2.02
N PRO A 333 13.59 15.12 1.01
CA PRO A 333 13.92 14.84 -0.37
C PRO A 333 15.30 15.41 -0.75
N ALA A 334 16.01 14.69 -1.61
CA ALA A 334 17.30 15.15 -2.09
C ALA A 334 17.14 16.51 -2.80
N GLY A 335 17.95 17.50 -2.41
CA GLY A 335 17.89 18.86 -2.96
C GLY A 335 17.15 19.88 -2.10
N SER A 336 16.43 19.45 -1.04
CA SER A 336 15.96 20.38 0.00
C SER A 336 17.00 20.47 1.12
N SER A 337 17.99 21.35 0.96
CA SER A 337 18.61 21.98 2.14
C SER A 337 17.58 22.90 2.83
N ASP A 338 17.87 23.39 4.04
CA ASP A 338 16.99 24.28 4.81
C ASP A 338 16.27 25.30 3.91
N PRO A 339 14.95 25.14 3.69
CA PRO A 339 14.23 25.94 2.71
C PRO A 339 14.01 27.36 3.23
N LEU A 340 14.17 28.31 2.30
CA LEU A 340 13.83 29.70 2.48
C LEU A 340 12.40 29.92 1.95
N VAL A 341 11.47 30.29 2.83
CA VAL A 341 10.06 30.53 2.47
C VAL A 341 9.85 32.02 2.25
N LEU A 342 9.27 32.37 1.09
CA LEU A 342 8.86 33.73 0.75
C LEU A 342 7.36 33.86 1.02
N SER A 343 6.98 34.70 1.98
CA SER A 343 5.63 34.77 2.56
C SER A 343 5.02 36.17 2.41
N ASN A 344 3.95 36.36 1.62
CA ASN A 344 3.22 37.62 1.54
C ASN A 344 2.20 37.70 2.69
N ARG A 345 2.42 38.59 3.68
CA ARG A 345 1.48 38.76 4.79
C ARG A 345 1.01 40.22 4.83
N PRO A 346 -0.27 40.51 4.56
CA PRO A 346 -0.77 41.87 4.66
C PRO A 346 -0.53 42.41 6.07
N ARG A 347 0.11 43.58 6.18
CA ARG A 347 0.37 44.26 7.45
C ARG A 347 -0.98 44.64 8.06
N TYR A 348 -1.38 43.98 9.14
CA TYR A 348 -2.66 44.24 9.81
C TYR A 348 -2.58 45.37 10.85
N ASP A 349 -1.41 45.97 11.02
CA ASP A 349 -1.13 46.93 12.10
C ASP A 349 -1.43 48.40 11.74
N ASP A 350 -1.89 48.68 10.51
CA ASP A 350 -2.22 50.05 10.09
C ASP A 350 -3.56 50.11 9.33
N PRO A 351 -4.67 50.44 10.01
CA PRO A 351 -6.00 50.49 9.39
C PRO A 351 -6.13 51.56 8.30
N ASP A 352 -5.20 52.53 8.24
CA ASP A 352 -5.23 53.62 7.26
C ASP A 352 -4.39 53.34 6.00
N ASN A 353 -3.67 52.20 5.95
CA ASN A 353 -2.73 51.89 4.88
C ASN A 353 -3.06 50.58 4.16
N LEU A 354 -4.25 50.51 3.56
CA LEU A 354 -4.82 49.36 2.83
C LEU A 354 -4.08 48.97 1.53
N GLY A 355 -2.97 49.62 1.19
CA GLY A 355 -2.24 49.42 -0.08
C GLY A 355 -0.89 48.69 0.02
N GLY A 356 -0.36 48.47 1.23
CA GLY A 356 0.97 47.90 1.43
C GLY A 356 0.94 46.40 1.74
N ALA A 357 1.06 45.55 0.72
CA ALA A 357 1.36 44.14 0.95
C ALA A 357 2.83 44.02 1.39
N GLU A 358 3.08 43.76 2.68
CA GLU A 358 4.41 43.41 3.17
C GLU A 358 4.64 41.91 3.02
N VAL A 359 5.84 41.52 2.59
CA VAL A 359 6.13 40.12 2.30
C VAL A 359 7.36 39.71 3.08
N TRP A 360 7.11 38.94 4.13
CA TRP A 360 8.07 38.38 5.05
C TRP A 360 8.86 37.23 4.42
N LEU A 361 10.12 37.11 4.78
CA LEU A 361 10.84 35.87 4.62
C LEU A 361 10.78 35.07 5.91
N SER A 362 10.79 33.76 5.78
CA SER A 362 11.06 32.91 6.93
C SER A 362 11.91 31.72 6.51
N THR A 363 12.95 31.43 7.28
CA THR A 363 13.70 30.19 7.14
C THR A 363 12.93 29.10 7.86
N VAL A 364 12.47 28.08 7.13
CA VAL A 364 11.87 26.90 7.76
C VAL A 364 13.00 25.92 8.00
N SER A 365 13.40 25.77 9.26
CA SER A 365 14.27 24.66 9.65
C SER A 365 13.44 23.37 9.58
N LEU A 366 13.80 22.50 8.64
CA LEU A 366 13.21 21.18 8.51
C LEU A 366 14.04 20.20 9.34
N ASP A 367 13.95 20.28 10.68
CA ASP A 367 14.67 19.33 11.53
C ASP A 367 14.02 17.93 11.43
N PRO A 368 14.70 16.91 10.87
CA PRO A 368 14.17 15.56 10.79
C PRO A 368 14.04 14.87 12.17
N ALA A 369 14.65 15.44 13.22
CA ALA A 369 14.71 14.86 14.57
C ALA A 369 13.74 15.50 15.58
N ALA A 370 12.95 16.50 15.19
CA ALA A 370 12.01 17.14 16.11
C ALA A 370 11.03 16.09 16.70
N PRO A 371 11.04 15.87 18.04
CA PRO A 371 10.25 14.81 18.65
C PRO A 371 8.76 15.02 18.38
N ARG A 372 8.05 13.93 18.08
CA ARG A 372 6.60 13.84 17.84
C ARG A 372 5.75 14.16 19.08
N LEU A 373 6.01 15.29 19.72
CA LEU A 373 5.16 15.91 20.73
C LEU A 373 4.52 17.15 20.09
N ALA A 374 3.71 16.91 19.05
CA ALA A 374 2.74 17.88 18.60
C ALA A 374 1.64 17.97 19.68
N ARG A 375 1.93 18.69 20.78
CA ARG A 375 0.90 19.22 21.64
C ARG A 375 0.19 20.27 20.79
N ALA A 376 -0.96 19.91 20.23
CA ALA A 376 -1.84 20.86 19.57
C ALA A 376 -2.23 21.94 20.58
N HIS A 377 -1.48 23.04 20.61
CA HIS A 377 -2.00 24.29 21.15
C HIS A 377 -3.04 24.76 20.15
N ILE A 378 -4.27 24.30 20.36
CA ILE A 378 -5.45 24.99 19.85
C ILE A 378 -5.42 26.35 20.56
N GLN A 379 -4.85 27.36 19.90
CA GLN A 379 -5.21 28.74 20.20
C GLN A 379 -6.69 28.87 19.84
N THR A 380 -7.54 28.68 20.84
CA THR A 380 -8.92 29.12 20.79
C THR A 380 -8.88 30.63 20.60
N ALA A 381 -9.05 31.09 19.36
CA ALA A 381 -9.46 32.45 19.10
C ALA A 381 -10.84 32.62 19.76
N SER A 382 -10.86 33.21 20.95
CA SER A 382 -12.09 33.69 21.58
C SER A 382 -12.58 34.92 20.82
N GLY A 383 -13.08 34.71 19.61
CA GLY A 383 -13.86 35.68 18.87
C GLY A 383 -15.29 35.63 19.38
N SER A 384 -15.74 36.72 19.99
CA SER A 384 -17.11 36.95 20.42
C SER A 384 -18.06 36.75 19.23
N TRP A 385 -18.89 35.71 19.29
CA TRP A 385 -20.03 35.57 18.40
C TRP A 385 -21.04 36.66 18.77
N ALA A 386 -21.13 37.69 17.94
CA ALA A 386 -22.28 38.59 17.95
C ALA A 386 -23.53 37.79 17.57
N SER A 387 -24.50 37.74 18.47
CA SER A 387 -25.79 37.09 18.25
C SER A 387 -26.49 37.67 17.01
N PRO A 388 -27.14 36.84 16.18
CA PRO A 388 -27.96 37.34 15.08
C PRO A 388 -29.22 38.04 15.63
N PRO A 389 -29.71 39.10 14.98
CA PRO A 389 -30.95 39.74 15.38
C PRO A 389 -32.14 38.81 15.09
N SER A 390 -32.95 38.60 16.12
CA SER A 390 -34.25 37.94 16.03
C SER A 390 -35.27 38.93 15.47
N ASP A 391 -35.68 38.77 14.22
CA ASP A 391 -36.91 39.39 13.71
C ASP A 391 -37.65 38.38 12.81
N PRO A 392 -38.82 37.85 13.23
CA PRO A 392 -39.65 36.99 12.41
C PRO A 392 -40.70 37.86 11.70
N ARG A 393 -40.51 38.11 10.40
CA ARG A 393 -41.58 38.65 9.54
C ARG A 393 -42.05 37.60 8.53
N GLU A 394 -43.27 37.16 8.80
CA GLU A 394 -44.37 36.84 7.88
C GLU A 394 -44.02 36.37 6.46
N ILE A 395 -44.26 35.08 6.21
CA ILE A 395 -44.46 34.54 4.87
C ILE A 395 -45.98 34.41 4.65
N PRO A 396 -46.59 35.08 3.66
CA PRO A 396 -47.97 34.84 3.30
C PRO A 396 -48.08 33.54 2.49
N GLN A 397 -49.10 32.74 2.80
CA GLN A 397 -49.47 31.55 2.04
C GLN A 397 -50.10 31.93 0.70
N ALA A 398 -49.66 31.26 -0.37
CA ALA A 398 -50.41 31.01 -1.59
C ALA A 398 -50.02 29.62 -2.13
#